data_AF-A0A1I6TZP1-F1
#
_entry.id   AF-A0A1I6TZP1-F1
#
_cell.length_a   1.000
_cell.length_b   1.000
_cell.length_c   1.000
_cell.angle_alpha   90.00
_cell.angle_beta   90.00
_cell.angle_gamma   90.00
#
_symmetry.space_group_name_H-M   'P 1'
#
loop_
_entity.id
_entity.type
_entity.pdbx_description
1 polymer ?
#
loop_
_entity_poly.entity_id
_entity_poly.type
_entity_poly.pdbx_seq_one_letter_code
_entity_poly.pdbx_strand_id
1 'polypeptide(L)'
;MNVPTQVWVQTDVISGWAEEGDCLMCARTGVLVMWLGPVVGFGRSRPFHACEPCTTRLARWVRGAPPEPCAPTTSTHGVSADERRYDTAINSVAAVTIAGILSLTSTAAGLWLGAR
;
A
#
# COMPACT_ATOMS: atom_id res chain seq x y z
N MET A 1 -6.41 -23.01 -18.43
CA MET A 1 -6.80 -21.71 -17.82
C MET A 1 -7.90 -22.03 -16.84
N ASN A 2 -7.62 -21.97 -15.53
CA ASN A 2 -8.63 -22.21 -14.49
C ASN A 2 -9.23 -20.84 -14.17
N VAL A 3 -10.47 -20.59 -14.58
CA VAL A 3 -11.17 -19.36 -14.25
C VAL A 3 -11.57 -19.49 -12.77
N PRO A 4 -11.19 -18.54 -11.89
CA PRO A 4 -11.63 -18.58 -10.51
C PRO A 4 -13.16 -18.58 -10.48
N THR A 5 -13.74 -19.44 -9.64
CA THR A 5 -15.20 -19.51 -9.47
C THR A 5 -15.69 -18.18 -8.90
N GLN A 6 -16.37 -17.41 -9.75
CA GLN A 6 -16.98 -16.15 -9.39
C GLN A 6 -18.47 -16.36 -9.05
N VAL A 7 -18.91 -15.74 -7.96
CA VAL A 7 -20.28 -15.82 -7.46
C VAL A 7 -20.83 -14.42 -7.32
N TRP A 8 -22.09 -14.21 -7.72
CA TRP A 8 -22.77 -12.94 -7.46
C TRP A 8 -23.19 -12.87 -6.00
N VAL A 9 -22.75 -11.82 -5.30
CA VAL A 9 -23.09 -11.55 -3.90
C VAL A 9 -23.92 -10.28 -3.81
N GLN A 10 -24.96 -10.32 -2.99
CA GLN A 10 -25.82 -9.17 -2.71
C GLN A 10 -26.06 -9.10 -1.19
N THR A 11 -25.73 -7.95 -0.61
CA THR A 11 -25.93 -7.63 0.81
C THR A 11 -26.94 -6.49 0.94
N ASP A 12 -27.25 -6.08 2.17
CA ASP A 12 -28.07 -4.90 2.47
C ASP A 12 -27.41 -3.58 2.02
N VAL A 13 -26.09 -3.57 1.79
CA VAL A 13 -25.31 -2.35 1.54
C VAL A 13 -24.58 -2.36 0.20
N ILE A 14 -24.22 -3.53 -0.34
CA ILE A 14 -23.40 -3.68 -1.54
C ILE A 14 -23.86 -4.88 -2.39
N SER A 15 -23.63 -4.83 -3.70
CA SER A 15 -23.75 -6.01 -4.58
C SER A 15 -22.58 -6.05 -5.56
N GLY A 16 -22.16 -7.25 -5.96
CA GLY A 16 -21.07 -7.42 -6.91
C GLY A 16 -20.59 -8.87 -7.05
N TRP A 17 -19.65 -9.08 -7.96
CA TRP A 17 -18.98 -10.36 -8.14
C TRP A 17 -17.94 -10.57 -7.03
N ALA A 18 -17.97 -11.76 -6.43
CA ALA A 18 -17.01 -12.22 -5.45
C ALA A 18 -16.28 -13.46 -5.96
N GLU A 19 -15.03 -13.61 -5.57
CA GLU A 19 -14.19 -14.77 -5.85
C GLU A 19 -13.48 -15.22 -4.57
N GLU A 20 -12.96 -16.44 -4.54
CA GLU A 20 -12.13 -16.89 -3.43
C GLU A 20 -10.79 -16.14 -3.44
N GLY A 21 -10.42 -15.56 -2.30
CA GLY A 21 -9.18 -14.82 -2.16
C GLY A 21 -8.91 -14.33 -0.74
N ASP A 22 -8.06 -13.32 -0.64
CA ASP A 22 -7.57 -12.78 0.63
C ASP A 22 -8.23 -11.44 0.95
N CYS A 23 -8.81 -11.32 2.14
CA CYS A 23 -9.42 -10.08 2.58
C CYS A 23 -8.36 -9.12 3.13
N LEU A 24 -8.17 -7.97 2.47
CA LEU A 24 -7.16 -6.98 2.87
C LEU A 24 -7.48 -6.20 4.15
N MET A 25 -8.71 -6.32 4.69
CA MET A 25 -9.11 -5.64 5.93
C MET A 25 -8.95 -6.54 7.17
N CYS A 26 -9.32 -7.82 7.09
CA CYS A 26 -9.26 -8.75 8.21
C CYS A 26 -8.18 -9.84 8.07
N ALA A 27 -7.41 -9.83 6.99
CA ALA A 27 -6.33 -10.76 6.68
C ALA A 27 -6.72 -12.25 6.60
N ARG A 28 -8.02 -12.58 6.56
CA ARG A 28 -8.48 -13.95 6.30
C ARG A 28 -8.21 -14.34 4.85
N THR A 29 -7.75 -15.58 4.66
CA THR A 29 -7.45 -16.19 3.36
C THR A 29 -8.51 -17.24 3.01
N GLY A 30 -8.66 -17.58 1.73
CA GLY A 30 -9.63 -18.58 1.27
C GLY A 30 -11.10 -18.19 1.53
N VAL A 31 -11.40 -16.89 1.54
CA VAL A 31 -12.74 -16.35 1.77
C VAL A 31 -13.27 -15.71 0.49
N LEU A 32 -14.60 -15.64 0.35
CA LEU A 32 -15.19 -14.86 -0.74
C LEU A 32 -14.91 -13.37 -0.53
N VAL A 33 -14.25 -12.76 -1.51
CA VAL A 33 -13.89 -11.35 -1.52
C VAL A 33 -14.45 -10.64 -2.75
N MET A 34 -14.98 -9.44 -2.55
CA MET A 34 -15.44 -8.55 -3.60
C MET A 34 -14.36 -7.54 -3.93
N TRP A 35 -14.18 -7.25 -5.22
CA TRP A 35 -13.34 -6.14 -5.67
C TRP A 35 -14.03 -4.81 -5.41
N LEU A 36 -13.41 -3.97 -4.58
CA LEU A 36 -13.94 -2.66 -4.17
C LEU A 36 -13.33 -1.50 -4.94
N GLY A 37 -12.43 -1.77 -5.88
CA GLY A 37 -11.72 -0.78 -6.67
C GLY A 37 -10.22 -0.73 -6.38
N PRO A 38 -9.46 0.13 -7.09
CA PRO A 38 -8.04 0.34 -6.83
C PRO A 38 -7.82 1.25 -5.62
N VAL A 39 -6.86 0.90 -4.77
CA VAL A 39 -6.31 1.80 -3.75
C VAL A 39 -4.95 2.28 -4.23
N VAL A 40 -4.71 3.59 -4.12
CA VAL A 40 -3.47 4.23 -4.56
C VAL A 40 -2.67 4.69 -3.35
N GLY A 41 -1.39 4.32 -3.30
CA GLY A 41 -0.43 4.77 -2.30
C GLY A 41 0.98 4.76 -2.88
N PHE A 42 1.78 5.76 -2.53
CA PHE A 42 3.19 5.87 -2.97
C PHE A 42 3.38 5.73 -4.50
N GLY A 43 2.46 6.30 -5.29
CA GLY A 43 2.50 6.22 -6.76
C GLY A 43 2.18 4.84 -7.35
N ARG A 44 1.67 3.89 -6.55
CA ARG A 44 1.27 2.55 -7.01
C ARG A 44 -0.21 2.31 -6.77
N SER A 45 -0.90 1.68 -7.72
CA SER A 45 -2.25 1.16 -7.55
C SER A 45 -2.22 -0.33 -7.22
N ARG A 46 -3.06 -0.75 -6.28
CA ARG A 46 -3.30 -2.16 -5.94
C ARG A 46 -4.80 -2.43 -5.89
N PRO A 47 -5.26 -3.59 -6.37
CA PRO A 47 -6.68 -3.93 -6.26
C PRO A 47 -7.04 -4.18 -4.80
N PHE A 48 -8.15 -3.59 -4.35
CA PHE A 48 -8.62 -3.74 -2.99
C PHE A 48 -9.77 -4.75 -2.94
N HIS A 49 -9.51 -5.91 -2.33
CA HIS A 49 -10.48 -6.98 -2.17
C HIS A 49 -10.84 -7.14 -0.69
N ALA A 50 -12.13 -7.31 -0.39
CA ALA A 50 -12.60 -7.51 0.97
C ALA A 50 -13.81 -8.44 1.06
N CYS A 51 -13.91 -9.18 2.17
CA CYS A 51 -15.03 -10.07 2.44
C CYS A 51 -16.28 -9.31 2.86
N GLU A 52 -17.44 -9.95 2.72
CA GLU A 52 -18.76 -9.36 3.01
C GLU A 52 -18.80 -8.56 4.32
N PRO A 53 -18.41 -9.08 5.50
CA PRO A 53 -18.53 -8.33 6.75
C PRO A 53 -17.68 -7.06 6.77
N CYS A 54 -16.48 -7.12 6.16
CA CYS A 54 -15.58 -5.98 6.05
C CYS A 54 -16.14 -4.92 5.10
N THR A 55 -16.71 -5.34 3.98
CA THR A 55 -17.34 -4.43 3.01
C THR A 55 -18.57 -3.74 3.60
N THR A 56 -19.42 -4.47 4.32
CA THR A 56 -20.60 -3.96 5.01
C THR A 56 -20.20 -2.92 6.06
N ARG A 57 -19.16 -3.19 6.86
CA ARG A 57 -18.62 -2.23 7.83
C ARG A 57 -18.06 -0.97 7.16
N LEU A 58 -17.29 -1.12 6.09
CA LEU A 58 -16.75 0.00 5.33
C LEU A 58 -17.86 0.86 4.73
N ALA A 59 -18.87 0.24 4.11
CA ALA A 59 -19.98 0.96 3.51
C ALA A 59 -20.82 1.73 4.54
N ARG A 60 -21.04 1.17 5.73
CA ARG A 60 -21.68 1.88 6.86
C ARG A 60 -20.85 3.06 7.33
N TRP A 61 -19.55 2.89 7.47
CA TRP A 61 -18.63 3.96 7.87
C TRP A 61 -18.61 5.12 6.86
N VAL A 62 -18.50 4.82 5.56
CA VAL A 62 -18.56 5.85 4.48
C VAL A 62 -19.90 6.61 4.50
N ARG A 63 -20.99 5.95 4.89
CA ARG A 63 -22.33 6.56 5.01
C ARG A 63 -22.54 7.32 6.33
N GLY A 64 -21.53 7.43 7.19
CA GLY A 64 -21.59 8.20 8.44
C GLY A 64 -22.17 7.46 9.64
N ALA A 65 -22.22 6.13 9.61
CA ALA A 65 -22.55 5.36 10.81
C ALA A 65 -21.50 5.61 11.92
N PRO A 66 -21.90 5.71 13.20
CA PRO A 66 -20.94 5.80 14.30
C PRO A 66 -20.01 4.59 14.24
N PRO A 67 -18.71 4.76 14.52
CA PRO A 67 -17.79 3.64 14.51
C PRO A 67 -18.29 2.60 15.53
N GLU A 68 -18.66 1.41 15.04
CA GLU A 68 -18.80 0.26 15.92
C GLU A 68 -17.50 0.14 16.73
N PRO A 69 -17.55 -0.17 18.04
CA PRO A 69 -16.34 -0.34 18.83
C PRO A 69 -15.43 -1.32 18.10
N CYS A 70 -14.33 -0.79 17.57
CA CYS A 70 -13.40 -1.54 16.76
C CYS A 70 -12.89 -2.69 17.64
N ALA A 71 -13.35 -3.93 17.40
CA ALA A 71 -12.53 -5.06 17.80
C ALA A 71 -11.17 -4.82 17.14
N PRO A 72 -10.06 -4.89 17.89
CA PRO A 72 -8.77 -4.45 17.41
C PRO A 72 -8.50 -5.18 16.10
N THR A 73 -8.38 -4.43 15.01
CA THR A 73 -7.83 -4.94 13.76
C THR A 73 -6.51 -5.56 14.16
N THR A 74 -6.40 -6.89 14.09
CA THR A 74 -5.13 -7.59 14.26
C THR A 74 -4.26 -7.18 13.10
N SER A 75 -3.64 -6.00 13.23
CA SER A 75 -2.58 -5.54 12.39
C SER A 75 -1.36 -6.37 12.79
N THR A 76 -1.23 -7.56 12.25
CA THR A 76 0.10 -8.04 11.87
C THR A 76 0.56 -7.20 10.68
N HIS A 77 0.72 -5.89 10.90
CA HIS A 77 1.53 -5.06 10.05
C HIS A 77 2.95 -5.54 10.30
N GLY A 78 3.56 -6.18 9.30
CA GLY A 78 4.98 -6.46 9.32
C GLY A 78 5.75 -5.14 9.30
N VAL A 79 5.92 -4.54 10.48
CA VAL A 79 6.68 -3.29 10.72
C VAL A 79 8.10 -3.37 10.12
N SER A 80 8.61 -4.59 9.90
CA SER A 80 9.97 -4.81 9.41
C SER A 80 10.22 -4.53 7.93
N ALA A 81 9.19 -4.49 7.06
CA ALA A 81 9.38 -4.35 5.61
C ALA A 81 9.33 -2.90 5.13
N ASP A 82 8.47 -2.07 5.72
CA ASP A 82 8.25 -0.69 5.30
C ASP A 82 9.33 0.26 5.86
N GLU A 83 9.74 0.04 7.11
CA GLU A 83 10.83 0.78 7.78
C GLU A 83 12.16 0.60 7.02
N ARG A 84 12.48 -0.64 6.63
CA ARG A 84 13.68 -0.96 5.82
C ARG A 84 13.68 -0.27 4.46
N ARG A 85 12.49 -0.04 3.86
CA ARG A 85 12.36 0.62 2.55
C ARG A 85 12.56 2.13 2.65
N TYR A 86 12.11 2.74 3.74
CA TYR A 86 12.28 4.16 4.02
C TYR A 86 13.75 4.52 4.26
N ASP A 87 14.47 3.71 5.06
CA ASP A 87 15.91 3.89 5.30
C ASP A 87 16.75 3.79 4.02
N THR A 88 16.39 2.85 3.13
CA THR A 88 17.08 2.67 1.85
C THR A 88 16.93 3.91 0.95
N ALA A 89 15.75 4.54 0.94
CA ALA A 89 15.50 5.75 0.16
C ALA A 89 16.32 6.94 0.69
N ILE A 90 16.35 7.15 2.01
CA ILE A 90 17.13 8.24 2.64
C ILE A 90 18.62 8.10 2.35
N ASN A 91 19.16 6.89 2.47
CA ASN A 91 20.58 6.63 2.22
C ASN A 91 20.98 6.93 0.77
N SER A 92 20.09 6.66 -0.20
CA SER A 92 20.37 6.95 -1.61
C SER A 92 20.44 8.46 -1.91
N VAL A 93 19.54 9.26 -1.32
CA VAL A 93 19.55 10.72 -1.50
C VAL A 93 20.82 11.31 -0.90
N ALA A 94 21.18 10.90 0.33
CA ALA A 94 22.40 11.35 0.99
C ALA A 94 23.65 11.01 0.17
N ALA A 95 23.74 9.79 -0.37
CA ALA A 95 24.87 9.36 -1.20
C ALA A 95 25.00 10.20 -2.48
N VAL A 96 23.90 10.48 -3.17
CA VAL A 96 23.91 11.31 -4.39
C VAL A 96 24.32 12.75 -4.08
N THR A 97 23.83 13.32 -2.98
CA THR A 97 24.21 14.68 -2.56
C THR A 97 25.69 14.78 -2.23
N ILE A 98 26.24 13.82 -1.48
CA ILE A 98 27.66 13.80 -1.11
C ILE A 98 28.55 13.65 -2.35
N ALA A 99 28.20 12.73 -3.26
CA ALA A 99 28.94 12.53 -4.50
C ALA A 99 28.92 13.78 -5.40
N GLY A 100 27.77 14.47 -5.47
CA GLY A 100 27.63 15.74 -6.18
C GLY A 100 28.55 16.83 -5.61
N ILE A 101 28.57 16.99 -4.29
CA ILE A 101 29.43 17.98 -3.60
C ILE A 101 30.90 17.68 -3.84
N LEU A 102 31.34 16.41 -3.72
CA LEU A 102 32.73 16.02 -3.96
C LEU A 102 33.17 16.24 -5.41
N SER A 103 32.26 16.03 -6.37
CA SER A 103 32.54 16.27 -7.79
C SER A 103 32.72 17.77 -8.08
N LEU A 104 31.90 18.62 -7.43
CA LEU A 104 32.00 20.07 -7.55
C LEU A 104 33.27 20.64 -6.92
N THR A 105 33.69 20.12 -5.76
CA THR A 105 34.93 20.57 -5.13
C THR A 105 36.17 20.13 -5.91
N SER A 106 36.16 18.92 -6.48
CA SER A 106 37.26 18.44 -7.32
C SER A 106 37.44 19.26 -8.60
N THR A 107 36.35 19.65 -9.26
CA THR A 107 36.43 20.48 -10.48
C THR A 107 36.90 21.90 -10.17
N ALA A 108 36.43 22.49 -9.07
CA ALA A 108 36.91 23.79 -8.60
C ALA A 108 38.40 23.77 -8.25
N ALA A 109 38.88 22.73 -7.56
CA ALA A 109 40.29 22.57 -7.22
C ALA A 109 41.17 22.36 -8.47
N GLY A 110 40.71 21.58 -9.45
CA GLY A 110 41.41 21.38 -10.72
C GLY A 110 41.56 22.65 -11.53
N LEU A 111 40.51 23.48 -11.60
CA LEU A 111 40.55 24.79 -12.26
C LEU A 111 41.51 25.77 -11.56
N TRP A 112 41.57 25.73 -10.22
CA TRP A 112 42.42 26.64 -9.45
C TRP A 112 43.91 26.30 -9.54
N LEU A 113 44.24 25.00 -9.62
CA LEU A 113 45.61 24.52 -9.76
C LEU A 113 46.12 24.60 -11.21
N GLY A 114 45.24 24.51 -12.21
CA GLY A 114 45.60 24.64 -13.63
C GLY A 114 45.66 26.09 -14.16
N ALA A 115 45.22 27.08 -13.36
CA ALA A 115 45.26 28.50 -13.71
C ALA A 115 46.48 29.25 -13.14
N ARG A 116 47.45 28.53 -12.53
CA ARG A 116 48.78 29.02 -12.16
C ARG A 116 49.82 28.50 -13.14
#